data_AF-A0A4V1SE96-F1
#
_entry.id   AF-A0A4V1SE96-F1
#
_cell.length_a   1.000
_cell.length_b   1.000
_cell.length_c   1.000
_cell.angle_alpha   90.00
_cell.angle_beta   90.00
_cell.angle_gamma   90.00
#
_symmetry.space_group_name_H-M   'P 1'
#
loop_
_entity.id
_entity.type
_entity.pdbx_description
1 polymer ?
#
loop_
_entity_poly.entity_id
_entity_poly.type
_entity_poly.pdbx_seq_one_letter_code
_entity_poly.pdbx_strand_id
1 'polypeptide(L)'
;AEAVQSWFGTNRENDAIHNHVNTREELIEYDPALAKLCEEIFGKNKWQYRRADDRARRNEPHLKDLDRSKLPVFAWTREEEAAKD
;
A
#
# COMPACT_ATOMS: atom_id res chain seq x y z
N ALA A 1 2.75 7.26 -9.94
CA ALA A 1 1.94 6.88 -8.77
C ALA A 1 2.83 6.46 -7.58
N GLU A 2 3.95 5.80 -7.86
CA GLU A 2 4.89 5.24 -6.85
C GLU A 2 5.42 6.23 -5.83
N ALA A 3 5.72 7.48 -6.19
CA ALA A 3 6.24 8.45 -5.22
C ALA A 3 5.30 8.68 -4.02
N VAL A 4 3.98 8.78 -4.24
CA VAL A 4 3.01 8.90 -3.14
C VAL A 4 2.93 7.61 -2.34
N GLN A 5 3.07 6.46 -3.00
CA GLN A 5 3.09 5.16 -2.34
C GLN A 5 4.32 5.03 -1.45
N SER A 6 5.51 5.42 -1.92
CA SER A 6 6.76 5.45 -1.14
C SER A 6 6.66 6.47 -0.01
N TRP A 7 6.04 7.64 -0.27
CA TRP A 7 5.79 8.66 0.74
C TRP A 7 4.97 8.11 1.92
N PHE A 8 4.00 7.22 1.67
CA PHE A 8 3.13 6.64 2.70
C PHE A 8 3.40 5.17 3.01
N GLY A 9 4.57 4.64 2.59
CA GLY A 9 5.02 3.30 2.96
C GLY A 9 4.14 2.18 2.43
N THR A 10 3.51 2.38 1.27
CA THR A 10 2.66 1.38 0.60
C THR A 10 3.18 1.00 -0.78
N ASN A 11 4.39 1.42 -1.15
CA ASN A 11 5.02 0.97 -2.39
C ASN A 11 5.61 -0.44 -2.20
N ARG A 12 5.74 -1.18 -3.30
CA ARG A 12 6.29 -2.54 -3.31
C ARG A 12 7.69 -2.52 -3.91
N GLU A 13 8.63 -3.17 -3.24
CA GLU A 13 9.86 -3.62 -3.91
C GLU A 13 9.55 -4.89 -4.69
N ASN A 14 10.18 -5.05 -5.84
CA ASN A 14 10.15 -6.21 -6.75
C ASN A 14 8.98 -6.29 -7.73
N ASP A 15 9.26 -5.83 -8.94
CA ASP A 15 9.16 -6.69 -10.13
C ASP A 15 10.07 -6.12 -11.24
N ALA A 16 10.01 -6.70 -12.44
CA ALA A 16 10.84 -6.32 -13.59
C ALA A 16 10.68 -4.86 -14.07
N ILE A 17 9.67 -4.14 -13.59
CA ILE A 17 9.37 -2.76 -13.99
C ILE A 17 9.50 -1.73 -12.85
N HIS A 18 9.72 -2.18 -11.60
CA HIS A 18 9.97 -1.30 -10.45
C HIS A 18 11.47 -1.31 -10.08
N ASN A 19 11.98 -0.16 -9.62
CA ASN A 19 13.35 -0.07 -9.08
C ASN A 19 13.37 -0.38 -7.56
N HIS A 20 14.47 -0.05 -6.87
CA HIS A 20 14.63 -0.30 -5.44
C HIS A 20 13.91 0.72 -4.53
N VAL A 21 13.32 1.79 -5.08
CA VAL A 21 12.78 2.91 -4.29
C VAL A 21 11.36 2.60 -3.85
N ASN A 22 11.19 2.12 -2.61
CA ASN A 22 9.88 1.77 -2.04
C ASN A 22 9.58 2.48 -0.71
N THR A 23 10.55 3.17 -0.12
CA THR A 23 10.39 3.95 1.11
C THR A 23 10.43 5.46 0.87
N ARG A 24 9.98 6.23 1.87
CA ARG A 24 10.07 7.70 1.82
C ARG A 24 11.53 8.13 1.85
N GLU A 25 12.34 7.46 2.66
CA GLU A 25 13.76 7.73 2.83
C GLU A 25 14.51 7.55 1.51
N GLU A 26 14.28 6.43 0.81
CA GLU A 26 14.86 6.20 -0.52
C GLU A 26 14.33 7.20 -1.55
N LEU A 27 13.04 7.58 -1.51
CA LEU A 27 12.50 8.60 -2.41
C LEU A 27 13.20 9.96 -2.22
N ILE A 28 13.48 10.35 -0.97
CA ILE A 28 14.20 11.60 -0.66
C ILE A 28 15.62 11.56 -1.23
N GLU A 29 16.30 10.41 -1.15
CA GLU A 29 17.67 10.25 -1.68
C GLU A 29 17.68 10.18 -3.21
N TYR A 30 16.75 9.43 -3.80
CA TYR A 30 16.68 9.14 -5.23
C TYR A 30 16.16 10.33 -6.05
N ASP A 31 15.08 10.97 -5.61
CA ASP A 31 14.46 12.12 -6.28
C ASP A 31 13.98 13.18 -5.27
N PRO A 32 14.88 14.05 -4.80
CA PRO A 32 14.55 15.07 -3.81
C PRO A 32 13.55 16.11 -4.31
N ALA A 33 13.46 16.35 -5.63
CA ALA A 33 12.49 17.29 -6.19
C ALA A 33 11.06 16.72 -6.09
N LEU A 34 10.89 15.44 -6.42
CA LEU A 34 9.63 14.75 -6.27
C LEU A 34 9.23 14.54 -4.81
N ALA A 35 10.21 14.25 -3.95
CA ALA A 35 9.99 14.21 -2.49
C ALA A 35 9.49 15.56 -1.96
N LYS A 36 10.07 16.67 -2.42
CA LYS A 36 9.63 18.03 -2.04
C LYS A 36 8.19 18.30 -2.46
N LEU A 37 7.77 17.89 -3.66
CA LEU A 37 6.38 18.00 -4.07
C LEU A 37 5.44 17.21 -3.15
N CYS A 38 5.82 15.99 -2.75
CA CYS A 38 5.05 15.22 -1.79
C CYS A 38 4.99 15.92 -0.41
N GLU A 39 6.09 16.52 0.03
CA GLU A 39 6.15 17.30 1.27
C GLU A 39 5.25 18.55 1.22
N GLU A 40 5.24 19.28 0.12
CA GLU A 40 4.43 20.49 -0.05
C GLU A 40 2.92 20.19 0.02
N ILE A 41 2.49 19.05 -0.54
CA ILE A 41 1.07 18.67 -0.59
C ILE A 41 0.62 17.93 0.68
N PHE A 42 1.41 17.00 1.18
CA PHE A 42 1.01 16.11 2.29
C PHE A 42 1.61 16.51 3.65
N GLY A 43 2.59 17.41 3.64
CA GLY A 43 3.35 17.80 4.82
C GLY A 43 4.34 16.73 5.27
N LYS A 44 5.27 17.16 6.12
CA LYS A 44 6.24 16.29 6.79
C LYS A 44 5.63 15.66 8.05
N ASN A 45 4.69 14.74 7.85
CA ASN A 45 4.05 14.01 8.93
C ASN A 45 4.59 12.58 9.08
N LYS A 46 4.37 11.93 10.23
CA LYS A 46 4.82 10.55 10.48
C LYS A 46 3.79 9.49 10.09
N TRP A 47 2.69 9.89 9.44
CA TRP A 47 1.64 8.97 9.07
C TRP A 47 2.15 8.01 7.98
N GLN A 48 1.85 6.73 8.17
CA GLN A 48 2.19 5.64 7.27
C GLN A 48 0.94 4.80 7.10
N TYR A 49 0.70 4.32 5.89
CA TYR A 49 -0.42 3.43 5.64
C TYR A 49 -0.19 2.10 6.37
N ARG A 50 -1.23 1.62 7.06
CA ARG A 50 -1.25 0.30 7.69
C ARG A 50 -2.48 -0.46 7.22
N ARG A 51 -2.26 -1.57 6.53
CA ARG A 51 -3.35 -2.41 6.01
C ARG A 51 -4.21 -2.99 7.14
N ALA A 52 -5.48 -3.24 6.87
CA ALA A 52 -6.41 -3.78 7.88
C ALA A 52 -6.04 -5.20 8.38
N ASP A 53 -5.22 -5.94 7.63
CA ASP A 53 -4.69 -7.24 8.00
C ASP A 53 -3.36 -7.20 8.78
N ASP A 54 -2.81 -6.01 9.01
CA ASP A 54 -1.65 -5.82 9.89
C ASP A 54 -1.97 -6.31 11.31
N ARG A 55 -1.06 -7.10 11.89
CA ARG A 55 -1.20 -7.66 13.25
C ARG A 55 -1.36 -6.56 14.30
N ALA A 56 -0.71 -5.41 14.13
CA ALA A 56 -0.81 -4.29 15.06
C ALA A 56 -2.23 -3.69 15.13
N ARG A 57 -3.03 -3.86 14.07
CA ARG A 57 -4.41 -3.34 13.99
C ARG A 57 -5.47 -4.32 14.48
N ARG A 58 -5.10 -5.55 14.85
CA ARG A 58 -6.06 -6.61 15.22
C ARG A 58 -7.01 -6.21 16.35
N ASN A 59 -6.55 -5.39 17.30
CA ASN A 59 -7.33 -5.01 18.48
C ASN A 59 -8.09 -3.68 18.31
N GLU A 60 -8.07 -3.06 17.13
CA GLU A 60 -8.84 -1.85 16.88
C GLU A 60 -10.35 -2.14 17.04
N PRO A 61 -11.16 -1.22 17.60
CA PRO A 61 -12.56 -1.48 17.91
C PRO A 61 -13.40 -2.00 16.74
N HIS A 62 -13.09 -1.59 15.51
CA HIS A 62 -13.78 -2.01 14.29
C HIS A 62 -13.20 -3.28 13.65
N LEU A 63 -12.08 -3.83 14.17
CA LEU A 63 -11.39 -5.01 13.64
C LEU A 63 -11.32 -6.17 14.65
N LYS A 64 -11.58 -5.93 15.94
CA LYS A 64 -11.42 -6.91 17.02
C LYS A 64 -12.24 -8.19 16.85
N ASP A 65 -13.42 -8.08 16.24
CA ASP A 65 -14.36 -9.20 16.04
C ASP A 65 -14.25 -9.80 14.62
N LEU A 66 -13.29 -9.31 13.80
CA LEU A 66 -13.08 -9.80 12.44
C LEU A 66 -12.34 -11.14 12.43
N ASP A 67 -13.09 -12.22 12.24
CA ASP A 67 -12.53 -13.56 12.00
C ASP A 67 -12.00 -13.68 10.56
N ARG A 68 -10.69 -13.41 10.42
CA ARG A 68 -9.98 -13.46 9.14
C ARG A 68 -9.97 -14.85 8.50
N SER A 69 -10.20 -15.93 9.27
CA SER A 69 -10.24 -17.30 8.75
C SER A 69 -11.55 -17.62 8.01
N LYS A 70 -12.59 -16.81 8.23
CA LYS A 70 -13.91 -16.98 7.63
C LYS A 70 -14.20 -15.96 6.52
N LEU A 71 -13.25 -15.10 6.19
CA LEU A 71 -13.43 -14.13 5.12
C LEU A 71 -13.50 -14.84 3.77
N PRO A 72 -14.45 -14.46 2.89
CA PRO A 72 -14.49 -14.98 1.54
C PRO A 72 -13.21 -14.57 0.79
N VAL A 73 -12.64 -15.51 0.06
CA VAL A 73 -11.56 -15.20 -0.91
C VAL A 73 -12.23 -14.75 -2.19
N PHE A 74 -11.73 -13.68 -2.79
CA PHE A 74 -12.19 -13.25 -4.10
C PHE A 74 -12.00 -14.38 -5.12
N ALA A 75 -13.07 -14.72 -5.83
CA ALA A 75 -13.06 -15.62 -6.96
C ALA A 75 -14.01 -15.04 -8.02
N TRP A 76 -13.59 -15.11 -9.28
CA TRP A 76 -14.47 -14.78 -10.39
C TRP A 76 -15.61 -15.79 -10.46
N THR A 77 -16.79 -15.35 -10.91
CA THR A 77 -17.87 -16.29 -11.22
C THR A 77 -17.48 -17.14 -12.44
N ARG A 78 -18.08 -18.32 -12.57
CA ARG A 78 -17.87 -19.17 -13.76
C ARG A 78 -18.22 -18.44 -15.07
N GLU A 79 -19.21 -17.54 -15.02
CA GLU A 79 -19.65 -16.72 -16.15
C GLU A 79 -18.58 -15.67 -16.51
N GLU A 80 -18.01 -14.97 -15.53
CA GLU A 80 -16.92 -14.00 -15.75
C GLU A 80 -15.61 -14.65 -16.20
N GLU A 81 -15.32 -15.87 -15.73
CA GLU A 81 -14.17 -16.64 -16.21
C GLU A 81 -14.34 -17.07 -17.67
N ALA A 82 -15.56 -17.48 -18.06
CA ALA A 82 -15.88 -17.85 -19.44
C ALA A 82 -15.88 -16.66 -20.41
N ALA A 83 -16.01 -15.43 -19.91
CA ALA A 83 -16.01 -14.21 -20.71
C ALA A 83 -14.61 -13.57 -20.89
N LYS A 84 -13.54 -14.23 -20.42
CA LYS A 84 -12.15 -13.73 -20.53
C LYS A 84 -11.49 -13.98 -21.89
N ASP A 85 -12.13 -14.74 -22.77
CA ASP A 85 -11.69 -15.01 -24.15
C ASP A 85 -12.29 -13.99 -25.14
#